data_AF-A0A0A1UWI8-F1
#
_entry.id   AF-A0A0A1UWI8-F1
#
_cell.length_a   1.000
_cell.length_b   1.000
_cell.length_c   1.000
_cell.angle_alpha   90.00
_cell.angle_beta   90.00
_cell.angle_gamma   90.00
#
_symmetry.space_group_name_H-M   'P 1'
#
loop_
_entity.id
_entity.type
_entity.pdbx_description
1 polymer ?
#
loop_
_entity_poly.entity_id
_entity_poly.type
_entity_poly.pdbx_seq_one_letter_code
_entity_poly.pdbx_strand_id
1 'polypeptide(L)'
;MAATRRSSRLSAQSDAKPSSPQPEDQTANSTQNNRKRKASTSKATAPVTPTKRRTERIQPVPPSTPTPSAAGAIAEPAASTKPRTHPTIARLADPLATNATLLSPETSRVVAFKDIDLGSPSKKPGTRITTENLLDVACAHLISVDERMRPLVERNHCKVFSPEGLAEKIDPFESLASGIISQQVSGAAARSIKAKFLALFDTRDRTTRFPHPSEVAPVPVETLRTAGLSQRKAEYIKGLAEKFANGELSTEMLHDAPYEELVEKLIAVRGLGRWSVEMFACFGLKRMDVFSVGDLGVQRGMAAFVGRDVAKLKSKGGKWKYMSEREMLDISEKFAPYRSLFMWLMWRVEDSYTDVSTLE
;
A
#
# COMPACT_ATOMS: atom_id res chain seq x y z
N MET A 1 1.48 -22.10 55.65
CA MET A 1 0.74 -21.22 56.60
C MET A 1 1.56 -19.96 56.85
N ALA A 2 0.96 -18.88 57.39
CA ALA A 2 1.54 -17.54 57.58
C ALA A 2 2.06 -16.88 56.28
N ALA A 3 1.42 -15.90 55.63
CA ALA A 3 0.46 -14.84 56.00
C ALA A 3 1.05 -13.58 56.65
N THR A 4 0.78 -12.43 55.98
CA THR A 4 0.79 -11.05 56.49
C THR A 4 2.14 -10.37 56.81
N ARG A 5 2.53 -9.39 55.97
CA ARG A 5 3.39 -8.25 56.36
C ARG A 5 2.55 -6.98 56.50
N ARG A 6 2.83 -6.13 57.51
CA ARG A 6 2.05 -4.90 57.76
C ARG A 6 2.88 -3.75 58.35
N SER A 7 3.10 -2.71 57.53
CA SER A 7 3.33 -1.30 57.92
C SER A 7 4.62 -0.89 58.67
N SER A 8 4.79 0.43 58.79
CA SER A 8 5.70 1.23 59.67
C SER A 8 7.22 1.23 59.40
N ARG A 9 7.98 2.31 59.68
CA ARG A 9 7.77 3.79 59.66
C ARG A 9 9.13 4.49 59.96
N LEU A 10 9.29 5.78 59.59
CA LEU A 10 10.34 6.73 60.08
C LEU A 10 11.80 6.39 59.68
N SER A 11 12.83 7.24 59.85
CA SER A 11 13.03 8.70 59.67
C SER A 11 14.51 9.07 59.85
N ALA A 12 15.03 10.08 59.14
CA ALA A 12 16.25 10.83 59.51
C ALA A 12 16.32 12.20 58.80
N GLN A 13 16.86 13.23 59.47
CA GLN A 13 17.16 14.59 58.96
C GLN A 13 18.33 15.18 59.75
N SER A 14 19.19 15.98 59.09
CA SER A 14 19.79 17.27 59.54
C SER A 14 20.72 17.79 58.39
N ASP A 15 21.16 19.05 58.23
CA ASP A 15 21.06 20.29 59.05
C ASP A 15 20.94 21.60 58.21
N ALA A 16 20.36 22.62 58.87
CA ALA A 16 20.41 24.10 58.82
C ALA A 16 20.88 24.91 57.57
N LYS A 17 20.27 26.06 57.12
CA LYS A 17 19.65 27.30 57.72
C LYS A 17 20.65 28.34 58.30
N PRO A 18 20.35 29.68 58.37
CA PRO A 18 19.07 30.44 58.17
C PRO A 18 18.98 31.14 56.76
N SER A 19 18.37 32.30 56.42
CA SER A 19 17.68 33.44 57.11
C SER A 19 16.64 34.20 56.21
N SER A 20 16.20 35.41 56.60
CA SER A 20 15.24 36.37 55.95
C SER A 20 15.36 37.77 56.67
N PRO A 21 14.51 38.84 56.50
CA PRO A 21 13.33 39.13 55.65
C PRO A 21 13.20 40.60 55.06
N GLN A 22 11.99 40.99 54.58
CA GLN A 22 11.34 42.35 54.46
C GLN A 22 11.26 43.14 53.11
N PRO A 23 10.27 44.09 52.94
CA PRO A 23 9.73 44.55 51.62
C PRO A 23 9.51 46.09 51.43
N GLU A 24 8.74 46.49 50.38
CA GLU A 24 8.11 47.82 50.10
C GLU A 24 9.08 48.98 49.69
N ASP A 25 8.71 50.10 49.03
CA ASP A 25 7.44 50.73 48.57
C ASP A 25 7.63 51.68 47.32
N GLN A 26 6.55 52.31 46.82
CA GLN A 26 6.43 53.54 45.97
C GLN A 26 6.97 53.49 44.49
N THR A 27 6.26 53.82 43.38
CA THR A 27 5.11 54.67 42.94
C THR A 27 5.48 56.04 42.35
N ALA A 28 5.12 56.30 41.08
CA ALA A 28 4.73 57.62 40.56
C ALA A 28 4.03 57.56 39.17
N ASN A 29 2.85 58.20 39.04
CA ASN A 29 2.31 59.00 37.91
C ASN A 29 2.39 58.53 36.42
N SER A 30 1.46 58.88 35.51
CA SER A 30 0.08 59.47 35.52
C SER A 30 -0.37 59.58 34.03
N THR A 31 -1.48 60.16 33.54
CA THR A 31 -2.70 60.83 34.04
C THR A 31 -3.82 60.60 33.00
N GLN A 32 -5.11 60.48 33.36
CA GLN A 32 -6.22 61.17 32.65
C GLN A 32 -7.57 61.12 33.40
N ASN A 33 -8.50 62.02 33.05
CA ASN A 33 -9.63 62.44 33.90
C ASN A 33 -11.03 62.10 33.36
N ASN A 34 -11.98 61.97 34.30
CA ASN A 34 -13.43 61.88 34.06
C ASN A 34 -14.09 63.28 34.02
N ARG A 35 -15.09 63.52 33.13
CA ARG A 35 -16.38 64.22 33.46
C ARG A 35 -17.39 64.45 32.29
N LYS A 36 -18.57 63.80 32.43
CA LYS A 36 -19.96 64.31 32.32
C LYS A 36 -20.55 64.95 31.02
N ARG A 37 -21.78 64.48 30.71
CA ARG A 37 -22.93 65.11 29.97
C ARG A 37 -22.78 65.23 28.43
N LYS A 38 -23.83 65.11 27.58
CA LYS A 38 -25.29 64.92 27.77
C LYS A 38 -25.89 64.10 26.59
N ALA A 39 -27.08 63.52 26.75
CA ALA A 39 -27.68 62.53 25.85
C ALA A 39 -28.13 63.00 24.44
N SER A 40 -28.14 62.06 23.49
CA SER A 40 -29.15 61.95 22.43
C SER A 40 -29.46 60.47 22.12
N THR A 41 -30.63 60.21 21.54
CA THR A 41 -31.34 58.91 21.48
C THR A 41 -30.85 57.93 20.41
N SER A 42 -30.84 56.62 20.70
CA SER A 42 -31.74 55.64 20.05
C SER A 42 -31.62 54.20 20.62
N LYS A 43 -32.65 53.40 20.29
CA LYS A 43 -32.99 52.01 20.69
C LYS A 43 -31.87 51.09 21.22
N ALA A 44 -32.18 50.40 22.33
CA ALA A 44 -31.38 49.30 22.85
C ALA A 44 -31.66 47.97 22.11
N THR A 45 -30.62 47.16 21.96
CA THR A 45 -30.68 45.74 21.59
C THR A 45 -29.77 44.98 22.56
N ALA A 46 -30.22 43.84 23.11
CA ALA A 46 -29.46 43.11 24.12
C ALA A 46 -28.19 42.45 23.52
N PRO A 47 -27.03 42.49 24.21
CA PRO A 47 -25.81 41.85 23.74
C PRO A 47 -25.90 40.32 23.91
N VAL A 48 -25.76 39.58 22.81
CA VAL A 48 -25.65 38.11 22.84
C VAL A 48 -24.18 37.72 23.07
N THR A 49 -23.92 36.97 24.13
CA THR A 49 -22.58 36.45 24.45
C THR A 49 -22.04 35.56 23.32
N PRO A 50 -20.81 35.77 22.82
CA PRO A 50 -20.27 34.94 21.75
C PRO A 50 -20.03 33.51 22.22
N THR A 51 -20.76 32.56 21.62
CA THR A 51 -20.65 31.13 21.91
C THR A 51 -19.23 30.64 21.62
N LYS A 52 -18.55 30.03 22.60
CA LYS A 52 -17.21 29.45 22.40
C LYS A 52 -17.23 28.45 21.25
N ARG A 53 -16.51 28.77 20.17
CA ARG A 53 -16.35 27.89 19.00
C ARG A 53 -15.66 26.61 19.44
N ARG A 54 -16.44 25.53 19.59
CA ARG A 54 -15.96 24.19 19.96
C ARG A 54 -14.92 23.74 18.93
N THR A 55 -13.64 23.75 19.31
CA THR A 55 -12.57 23.18 18.49
C THR A 55 -12.83 21.69 18.37
N GLU A 56 -13.17 21.23 17.17
CA GLU A 56 -13.26 19.80 16.92
C GLU A 56 -11.87 19.19 17.03
N ARG A 57 -11.76 18.18 17.89
CA ARG A 57 -10.51 17.46 18.12
C ARG A 57 -10.25 16.60 16.88
N ILE A 58 -9.47 17.15 15.95
CA ILE A 58 -9.02 16.46 14.73
C ILE A 58 -8.52 15.08 15.13
N GLN A 59 -9.23 14.03 14.69
CA GLN A 59 -8.81 12.67 14.93
C GLN A 59 -7.54 12.41 14.10
N PRO A 60 -6.51 11.76 14.64
CA PRO A 60 -5.30 11.45 13.88
C PRO A 60 -5.67 10.47 12.76
N VAL A 61 -5.69 10.97 11.52
CA VAL A 61 -5.86 10.16 10.31
C VAL A 61 -4.78 9.07 10.31
N PRO A 62 -5.12 7.78 10.10
CA PRO A 62 -4.16 6.70 10.24
C PRO A 62 -2.98 6.84 9.27
N PRO A 63 -1.76 6.42 9.67
CA PRO A 63 -0.60 6.45 8.80
C PRO A 63 -0.88 5.60 7.55
N SER A 64 -0.82 6.23 6.39
CA SER A 64 -1.32 5.64 5.16
C SER A 64 -0.33 4.62 4.58
N THR A 65 -0.53 3.33 4.90
CA THR A 65 -0.30 2.30 3.87
C THR A 65 -1.05 2.73 2.61
N PRO A 66 -0.46 2.66 1.40
CA PRO A 66 -1.17 3.09 0.21
C PRO A 66 -2.46 2.29 0.06
N THR A 67 -3.56 3.00 -0.22
CA THR A 67 -4.91 2.43 -0.31
C THR A 67 -4.93 1.25 -1.30
N PRO A 68 -5.83 0.25 -1.19
CA PRO A 68 -5.94 -0.82 -2.19
C PRO A 68 -6.11 -0.33 -3.64
N SER A 69 -6.65 0.88 -3.84
CA SER A 69 -6.65 1.59 -5.13
C SER A 69 -5.26 1.82 -5.76
N ALA A 70 -4.18 1.83 -4.98
CA ALA A 70 -2.81 1.92 -5.47
C ALA A 70 -2.26 0.56 -5.92
N ALA A 71 -2.64 -0.54 -5.25
CA ALA A 71 -2.35 -1.89 -5.74
C ALA A 71 -3.07 -2.14 -7.08
N GLY A 72 -4.32 -1.69 -7.23
CA GLY A 72 -5.05 -1.71 -8.50
C GLY A 72 -4.38 -0.90 -9.62
N ALA A 73 -3.68 0.20 -9.31
CA ALA A 73 -2.93 0.99 -10.29
C ALA A 73 -1.55 0.40 -10.65
N ILE A 74 -1.00 -0.47 -9.81
CA ILE A 74 0.18 -1.29 -10.12
C ILE A 74 -0.23 -2.50 -10.97
N ALA A 75 -1.44 -3.03 -10.75
CA ALA A 75 -2.06 -4.13 -11.49
C ALA A 75 -2.69 -3.73 -12.85
N GLU A 76 -2.64 -2.44 -13.22
CA GLU A 76 -3.30 -1.94 -14.43
C GLU A 76 -2.51 -2.41 -15.69
N PRO A 77 -3.16 -3.08 -16.66
CA PRO A 77 -2.47 -3.60 -17.85
C PRO A 77 -2.04 -2.47 -18.79
N ALA A 78 -0.97 -2.72 -19.57
CA ALA A 78 -0.37 -1.70 -20.43
C ALA A 78 -1.36 -1.13 -21.45
N ALA A 79 -1.37 0.19 -21.63
CA ALA A 79 -2.44 0.91 -22.30
C ALA A 79 -2.65 0.48 -23.78
N SER A 80 -3.77 -0.21 -24.06
CA SER A 80 -4.22 -0.52 -25.42
C SER A 80 -5.63 0.02 -25.67
N THR A 81 -5.82 0.72 -26.79
CA THR A 81 -6.99 1.60 -27.03
C THR A 81 -8.31 0.87 -27.30
N LYS A 82 -8.35 -0.46 -27.21
CA LYS A 82 -9.56 -1.31 -27.29
C LYS A 82 -9.39 -2.54 -26.40
N PRO A 83 -10.45 -3.06 -25.76
CA PRO A 83 -10.41 -4.36 -25.11
C PRO A 83 -10.22 -5.44 -26.19
N ARG A 84 -9.00 -5.94 -26.32
CA ARG A 84 -8.69 -7.13 -27.12
C ARG A 84 -8.63 -8.31 -26.16
N THR A 85 -9.36 -9.38 -26.46
CA THR A 85 -9.09 -10.67 -25.83
C THR A 85 -7.67 -11.09 -26.22
N HIS A 86 -6.77 -11.07 -25.24
CA HIS A 86 -5.44 -11.64 -25.42
C HIS A 86 -5.59 -13.15 -25.53
N PRO A 87 -5.06 -13.81 -26.58
CA PRO A 87 -5.16 -15.26 -26.69
C PRO A 87 -4.40 -15.90 -25.52
N THR A 88 -5.10 -16.72 -24.74
CA THR A 88 -4.52 -17.48 -23.65
C THR A 88 -3.61 -18.55 -24.23
N ILE A 89 -2.29 -18.38 -24.06
CA ILE A 89 -1.31 -19.36 -24.48
C ILE A 89 -1.01 -20.26 -23.28
N ALA A 90 -1.31 -21.56 -23.44
CA ALA A 90 -0.90 -22.62 -22.54
C ALA A 90 0.64 -22.69 -22.50
N ARG A 91 1.25 -22.15 -21.44
CA ARG A 91 2.69 -22.29 -21.15
C ARG A 91 2.89 -22.78 -19.73
N LEU A 92 4.07 -23.32 -19.43
CA LEU A 92 4.43 -23.68 -18.07
C LEU A 92 4.38 -22.45 -17.16
N ALA A 93 3.91 -22.66 -15.93
CA ALA A 93 3.83 -21.65 -14.89
C ALA A 93 4.60 -22.14 -13.65
N ASP A 94 5.30 -21.22 -12.99
CA ASP A 94 6.05 -21.47 -11.76
C ASP A 94 5.53 -20.50 -10.69
N PRO A 95 4.93 -21.01 -9.59
CA PRO A 95 4.43 -20.17 -8.50
C PRO A 95 5.46 -19.20 -7.90
N LEU A 96 6.76 -19.54 -7.92
CA LEU A 96 7.85 -18.75 -7.35
C LEU A 96 8.41 -17.69 -8.32
N ALA A 97 8.19 -17.87 -9.63
CA ALA A 97 8.70 -17.02 -10.69
C ALA A 97 7.64 -16.09 -11.28
N THR A 98 8.04 -15.31 -12.29
CA THR A 98 7.19 -14.34 -12.99
C THR A 98 6.21 -15.05 -13.93
N ASN A 99 4.91 -15.01 -13.62
CA ASN A 99 3.87 -15.56 -14.50
C ASN A 99 3.21 -14.48 -15.39
N ALA A 100 3.65 -13.23 -15.33
CA ALA A 100 3.19 -12.15 -16.20
C ALA A 100 3.74 -12.23 -17.64
N THR A 101 3.01 -11.72 -18.62
CA THR A 101 3.53 -11.47 -19.97
C THR A 101 4.15 -10.08 -20.04
N LEU A 102 5.46 -9.97 -19.80
CA LEU A 102 6.11 -8.66 -19.68
C LEU A 102 6.49 -8.02 -21.02
N LEU A 103 6.39 -6.70 -21.09
CA LEU A 103 6.92 -5.85 -22.15
C LEU A 103 8.25 -5.20 -21.73
N SER A 104 9.12 -4.95 -22.71
CA SER A 104 10.30 -4.09 -22.60
C SER A 104 9.87 -2.61 -22.70
N PRO A 105 10.05 -1.77 -21.66
CA PRO A 105 9.59 -0.38 -21.65
C PRO A 105 10.13 0.50 -22.78
N GLU A 106 11.31 0.21 -23.31
CA GLU A 106 11.93 0.99 -24.39
C GLU A 106 11.53 0.52 -25.80
N THR A 107 11.19 -0.77 -25.96
CA THR A 107 11.00 -1.37 -27.30
C THR A 107 9.59 -1.90 -27.54
N SER A 108 8.75 -1.94 -26.49
CA SER A 108 7.43 -2.59 -26.45
C SER A 108 7.41 -4.04 -26.95
N ARG A 109 8.57 -4.70 -27.03
CA ARG A 109 8.71 -6.13 -27.34
C ARG A 109 8.28 -6.95 -26.12
N VAL A 110 7.63 -8.08 -26.37
CA VAL A 110 7.39 -9.09 -25.32
C VAL A 110 8.72 -9.76 -25.01
N VAL A 111 9.10 -9.83 -23.73
CA VAL A 111 10.25 -10.62 -23.31
C VAL A 111 9.87 -12.10 -23.44
N ALA A 112 10.68 -12.86 -24.16
CA ALA A 112 10.41 -14.28 -24.38
C ALA A 112 10.60 -15.07 -23.09
N PHE A 113 9.63 -15.92 -22.76
CA PHE A 113 9.77 -16.89 -21.69
C PHE A 113 10.94 -17.83 -22.02
N LYS A 114 11.86 -18.02 -21.06
CA LYS A 114 12.76 -19.17 -21.12
C LYS A 114 11.92 -20.43 -20.92
N ASP A 115 12.10 -21.42 -21.78
CA ASP A 115 11.52 -22.73 -21.55
C ASP A 115 12.04 -23.27 -20.21
N ILE A 116 11.12 -23.52 -19.27
CA ILE A 116 11.45 -24.18 -18.01
C ILE A 116 11.93 -25.57 -18.37
N ASP A 117 13.19 -25.88 -18.01
CA ASP A 117 13.94 -27.03 -18.52
C ASP A 117 13.11 -28.32 -18.52
N LEU A 118 13.09 -29.00 -19.67
CA LEU A 118 12.27 -30.17 -19.93
C LEU A 118 12.85 -31.39 -19.19
N GLY A 119 12.65 -31.38 -17.87
CA GLY A 119 13.14 -32.39 -16.94
C GLY A 119 12.91 -33.80 -17.47
N SER A 120 14.03 -34.51 -17.65
CA SER A 120 14.19 -35.72 -18.47
C SER A 120 12.94 -36.60 -18.63
N PRO A 121 12.58 -37.04 -19.86
CA PRO A 121 11.30 -37.68 -20.17
C PRO A 121 11.02 -39.01 -19.44
N SER A 122 11.96 -39.54 -18.66
CA SER A 122 11.74 -40.66 -17.73
C SER A 122 11.05 -40.27 -16.42
N LYS A 123 10.87 -38.98 -16.10
CA LYS A 123 10.14 -38.54 -14.90
C LYS A 123 8.63 -38.71 -15.12
N LYS A 124 7.94 -39.42 -14.22
CA LYS A 124 6.48 -39.62 -14.27
C LYS A 124 5.75 -38.28 -14.45
N PRO A 125 4.66 -38.21 -15.24
CA PRO A 125 3.89 -37.00 -15.41
C PRO A 125 3.11 -36.66 -14.13
N GLY A 126 3.77 -35.95 -13.21
CA GLY A 126 3.06 -35.10 -12.26
C GLY A 126 2.29 -34.01 -13.04
N THR A 127 1.15 -33.58 -12.49
CA THR A 127 0.28 -32.56 -13.11
C THR A 127 1.10 -31.33 -13.48
N ARG A 128 1.28 -31.09 -14.78
CA ARG A 128 2.03 -29.92 -15.26
C ARG A 128 1.21 -28.67 -14.97
N ILE A 129 1.77 -27.77 -14.17
CA ILE A 129 1.17 -26.49 -13.86
C ILE A 129 1.39 -25.57 -15.07
N THR A 130 0.31 -24.98 -15.56
CA THR A 130 0.29 -24.09 -16.73
C THR A 130 -0.46 -22.81 -16.41
N THR A 131 -0.27 -21.78 -17.24
CA THR A 131 -1.07 -20.55 -17.23
C THR A 131 -2.59 -20.77 -17.34
N GLU A 132 -3.04 -21.96 -17.78
CA GLU A 132 -4.46 -22.30 -17.86
C GLU A 132 -5.01 -22.91 -16.57
N ASN A 133 -4.19 -23.61 -15.78
CA ASN A 133 -4.64 -24.34 -14.57
C ASN A 133 -4.05 -23.81 -13.24
N LEU A 134 -3.14 -22.82 -13.29
CA LEU A 134 -2.44 -22.28 -12.11
C LEU A 134 -3.38 -21.85 -10.99
N LEU A 135 -4.47 -21.14 -11.33
CA LEU A 135 -5.47 -20.70 -10.36
C LEU A 135 -6.21 -21.88 -9.72
N ASP A 136 -6.63 -22.87 -10.51
CA ASP A 136 -7.38 -24.03 -10.01
C ASP A 136 -6.53 -24.92 -9.10
N VAL A 137 -5.26 -25.12 -9.46
CA VAL A 137 -4.27 -25.83 -8.64
C VAL A 137 -4.02 -25.07 -7.32
N ALA A 138 -3.87 -23.75 -7.38
CA ALA A 138 -3.69 -22.91 -6.19
C ALA A 138 -4.92 -22.92 -5.27
N CYS A 139 -6.12 -22.83 -5.84
CA CYS A 139 -7.40 -22.93 -5.13
C CYS A 139 -7.56 -24.30 -4.44
N ALA A 140 -7.30 -25.39 -5.17
CA ALA A 140 -7.35 -26.75 -4.61
C ALA A 140 -6.32 -26.95 -3.49
N HIS A 141 -5.11 -26.42 -3.65
CA HIS A 141 -4.09 -26.43 -2.60
C HIS A 141 -4.54 -25.68 -1.34
N LEU A 142 -5.01 -24.43 -1.47
CA LEU A 142 -5.51 -23.62 -0.35
C LEU A 142 -6.61 -24.35 0.45
N ILE A 143 -7.55 -24.99 -0.25
CA ILE A 143 -8.63 -25.78 0.36
C ILE A 143 -8.05 -27.03 1.08
N SER A 144 -7.07 -27.71 0.48
CA SER A 144 -6.43 -28.88 1.10
C SER A 144 -5.60 -28.56 2.35
N VAL A 145 -5.17 -27.30 2.51
CA VAL A 145 -4.43 -26.81 3.68
C VAL A 145 -5.37 -26.38 4.80
N ASP A 146 -6.48 -25.71 4.47
CA ASP A 146 -7.51 -25.28 5.42
C ASP A 146 -8.87 -25.23 4.71
N GLU A 147 -9.76 -26.16 5.06
CA GLU A 147 -11.07 -26.33 4.42
C GLU A 147 -11.93 -25.05 4.48
N ARG A 148 -11.68 -24.16 5.45
CA ARG A 148 -12.34 -22.85 5.58
C ARG A 148 -12.02 -21.89 4.42
N MET A 149 -11.02 -22.21 3.59
CA MET A 149 -10.74 -21.50 2.34
C MET A 149 -11.78 -21.79 1.24
N ARG A 150 -12.53 -22.92 1.29
CA ARG A 150 -13.53 -23.30 0.29
C ARG A 150 -14.58 -22.19 0.03
N PRO A 151 -15.36 -21.72 1.03
CA PRO A 151 -16.36 -20.67 0.80
C PRO A 151 -15.75 -19.32 0.41
N LEU A 152 -14.45 -19.10 0.65
CA LEU A 152 -13.75 -17.90 0.19
C LEU A 152 -13.37 -18.01 -1.30
N VAL A 153 -12.86 -19.16 -1.72
CA VAL A 153 -12.53 -19.46 -3.13
C VAL A 153 -13.78 -19.46 -4.00
N GLU A 154 -14.82 -20.23 -3.61
CA GLU A 154 -16.05 -20.39 -4.40
C GLU A 154 -16.82 -19.07 -4.56
N ARG A 155 -16.70 -18.14 -3.60
CA ARG A 155 -17.31 -16.81 -3.65
C ARG A 155 -16.50 -15.77 -4.42
N ASN A 156 -15.17 -15.95 -4.58
CA ASN A 156 -14.28 -14.89 -5.05
C ASN A 156 -13.33 -15.36 -6.18
N HIS A 157 -13.76 -15.23 -7.43
CA HIS A 157 -12.90 -15.51 -8.58
C HIS A 157 -11.73 -14.52 -8.71
N CYS A 158 -10.49 -15.00 -8.63
CA CYS A 158 -9.29 -14.17 -8.68
C CYS A 158 -8.80 -13.94 -10.12
N LYS A 159 -9.41 -12.99 -10.84
CA LYS A 159 -9.01 -12.62 -12.22
C LYS A 159 -7.50 -12.34 -12.38
N VAL A 160 -6.81 -11.87 -11.34
CA VAL A 160 -5.36 -11.57 -11.41
C VAL A 160 -4.55 -12.77 -11.88
N PHE A 161 -4.90 -13.96 -11.39
CA PHE A 161 -4.19 -15.21 -11.66
C PHE A 161 -4.98 -16.17 -12.56
N SER A 162 -6.14 -15.74 -13.09
CA SER A 162 -6.88 -16.49 -14.11
C SER A 162 -6.10 -16.49 -15.44
N PRO A 163 -6.43 -17.38 -16.40
CA PRO A 163 -5.71 -17.47 -17.67
C PRO A 163 -5.68 -16.14 -18.43
N GLU A 164 -6.77 -15.36 -18.37
CA GLU A 164 -6.87 -14.02 -18.94
C GLU A 164 -5.93 -13.03 -18.23
N GLY A 165 -5.86 -13.09 -16.89
CA GLY A 165 -4.99 -12.26 -16.07
C GLY A 165 -3.50 -12.56 -16.24
N LEU A 166 -3.13 -13.79 -16.61
CA LEU A 166 -1.75 -14.18 -16.93
C LEU A 166 -1.39 -13.88 -18.40
N ALA A 167 -2.39 -13.77 -19.28
CA ALA A 167 -2.27 -13.29 -20.66
C ALA A 167 -2.23 -11.76 -20.78
N GLU A 168 -2.54 -11.01 -19.71
CA GLU A 168 -2.37 -9.55 -19.65
C GLU A 168 -0.90 -9.15 -19.91
N LYS A 169 -0.73 -8.15 -20.78
CA LYS A 169 0.58 -7.56 -21.07
C LYS A 169 0.88 -6.45 -20.08
N ILE A 170 1.98 -6.62 -19.35
CA ILE A 170 2.42 -5.69 -18.30
C ILE A 170 3.70 -4.99 -18.74
N ASP A 171 3.69 -3.67 -18.71
CA ASP A 171 4.89 -2.86 -18.86
C ASP A 171 5.40 -2.49 -17.44
N PRO A 172 6.59 -2.97 -17.02
CA PRO A 172 7.11 -2.71 -15.68
C PRO A 172 7.26 -1.23 -15.33
N PHE A 173 7.57 -0.37 -16.30
CA PHE A 173 7.72 1.05 -16.07
C PHE A 173 6.36 1.73 -15.92
N GLU A 174 5.38 1.42 -16.78
CA GLU A 174 4.00 1.91 -16.62
C GLU A 174 3.42 1.50 -15.27
N SER A 175 3.53 0.23 -14.87
CA SER A 175 2.99 -0.27 -13.60
C SER A 175 3.63 0.40 -12.38
N LEU A 176 4.97 0.49 -12.33
CA LEU A 176 5.68 1.10 -11.20
C LEU A 176 5.45 2.61 -11.13
N ALA A 177 5.48 3.32 -12.26
CA ALA A 177 5.19 4.74 -12.32
C ALA A 177 3.72 5.06 -11.98
N SER A 178 2.76 4.26 -12.49
CA SER A 178 1.33 4.37 -12.14
C SER A 178 1.08 4.11 -10.65
N GLY A 179 1.83 3.19 -10.05
CA GLY A 179 1.91 3.00 -8.60
C GLY A 179 2.35 4.26 -7.87
N ILE A 180 3.49 4.87 -8.25
CA ILE A 180 4.01 6.11 -7.65
C ILE A 180 3.01 7.28 -7.82
N ILE A 181 2.40 7.43 -8.99
CA ILE A 181 1.34 8.41 -9.27
C ILE A 181 0.19 8.25 -8.27
N SER A 182 -0.19 7.01 -7.95
CA SER A 182 -1.38 6.68 -7.13
C SER A 182 -1.16 6.71 -5.61
N GLN A 183 0.08 6.79 -5.12
CA GLN A 183 0.37 6.85 -3.68
C GLN A 183 -0.32 8.05 -3.00
N GLN A 184 -0.96 7.83 -1.84
CA GLN A 184 -1.52 8.89 -0.97
C GLN A 184 -2.54 9.84 -1.66
N VAL A 185 -3.22 9.41 -2.72
CA VAL A 185 -4.28 10.16 -3.41
C VAL A 185 -5.52 9.30 -3.65
N SER A 186 -6.66 9.91 -3.97
CA SER A 186 -7.85 9.16 -4.40
C SER A 186 -7.66 8.61 -5.82
N GLY A 187 -8.34 7.51 -6.18
CA GLY A 187 -8.26 6.93 -7.53
C GLY A 187 -8.71 7.90 -8.63
N ALA A 188 -9.60 8.84 -8.33
CA ALA A 188 -9.99 9.90 -9.27
C ALA A 188 -8.86 10.93 -9.48
N ALA A 189 -8.15 11.33 -8.41
CA ALA A 189 -6.98 12.19 -8.51
C ALA A 189 -5.82 11.48 -9.21
N ALA A 190 -5.57 10.19 -8.91
CA ALA A 190 -4.58 9.37 -9.58
C ALA A 190 -4.81 9.31 -11.10
N ARG A 191 -6.04 9.02 -11.55
CA ARG A 191 -6.39 9.04 -12.99
C ARG A 191 -6.20 10.42 -13.62
N SER A 192 -6.57 11.51 -12.92
CA SER A 192 -6.37 12.87 -13.43
C SER A 192 -4.88 13.22 -13.59
N ILE A 193 -4.03 12.80 -12.65
CA ILE A 193 -2.58 13.01 -12.71
C ILE A 193 -1.96 12.11 -13.80
N LYS A 194 -2.34 10.83 -13.91
CA LYS A 194 -1.88 9.93 -15.00
C LYS A 194 -2.24 10.51 -16.37
N ALA A 195 -3.49 10.94 -16.58
CA ALA A 195 -3.91 11.55 -17.85
C ALA A 195 -3.11 12.83 -18.20
N LYS A 196 -2.86 13.71 -17.22
CA LYS A 196 -2.04 14.91 -17.43
C LYS A 196 -0.56 14.60 -17.65
N PHE A 197 -0.03 13.57 -17.00
CA PHE A 197 1.34 13.10 -17.19
C PHE A 197 1.52 12.56 -18.61
N LEU A 198 0.61 11.71 -19.09
CA LEU A 198 0.61 11.23 -20.48
C LEU A 198 0.53 12.38 -21.50
N ALA A 199 -0.27 13.42 -21.20
CA ALA A 199 -0.38 14.61 -22.04
C ALA A 199 0.90 15.47 -22.14
N LEU A 200 1.93 15.23 -21.31
CA LEU A 200 3.26 15.82 -21.50
C LEU A 200 4.06 15.14 -22.63
N PHE A 201 3.66 13.94 -23.05
CA PHE A 201 4.35 13.08 -24.01
C PHE A 201 3.47 12.71 -25.23
N ASP A 202 2.25 13.25 -25.33
CA ASP A 202 1.34 13.01 -26.46
C ASP A 202 1.86 13.69 -27.72
N THR A 203 2.60 12.92 -28.52
CA THR A 203 3.23 13.37 -29.77
C THR A 203 2.23 13.28 -30.94
N ARG A 204 2.64 13.76 -32.12
CA ARG A 204 1.74 14.11 -33.23
C ARG A 204 0.85 12.96 -33.76
N ASP A 205 1.20 11.70 -33.51
CA ASP A 205 0.42 10.52 -33.90
C ASP A 205 -0.84 10.27 -33.05
N ARG A 206 -1.04 10.99 -31.94
CA ARG A 206 -2.23 10.89 -31.05
C ARG A 206 -2.51 9.49 -30.50
N THR A 207 -1.50 8.61 -30.50
CA THR A 207 -1.58 7.31 -29.84
C THR A 207 -1.19 7.47 -28.37
N THR A 208 -2.18 7.61 -27.50
CA THR A 208 -1.99 7.78 -26.05
C THR A 208 -1.43 6.50 -25.40
N ARG A 209 -0.12 6.28 -25.56
CA ARG A 209 0.67 5.25 -24.87
C ARG A 209 1.29 5.80 -23.60
N PHE A 210 1.79 4.92 -22.72
CA PHE A 210 2.73 5.34 -21.68
C PHE A 210 4.07 5.73 -22.33
N PRO A 211 4.73 6.83 -21.91
CA PRO A 211 6.02 7.22 -22.45
C PRO A 211 7.12 6.21 -22.10
N HIS A 212 8.08 6.05 -22.99
CA HIS A 212 9.26 5.22 -22.76
C HIS A 212 10.15 5.85 -21.65
N PRO A 213 10.91 5.05 -20.88
CA PRO A 213 11.80 5.60 -19.86
C PRO A 213 12.80 6.62 -20.43
N SER A 214 13.35 6.38 -21.61
CA SER A 214 14.19 7.30 -22.37
C SER A 214 13.53 8.64 -22.74
N GLU A 215 12.20 8.70 -22.87
CA GLU A 215 11.45 9.94 -23.07
C GLU A 215 11.26 10.70 -21.75
N VAL A 216 11.10 10.00 -20.62
CA VAL A 216 10.84 10.60 -19.29
C VAL A 216 12.13 11.05 -18.59
N ALA A 217 13.21 10.27 -18.69
CA ALA A 217 14.49 10.51 -18.03
C ALA A 217 15.11 11.91 -18.30
N PRO A 218 15.10 12.50 -19.51
CA PRO A 218 15.65 13.84 -19.74
C PRO A 218 14.75 15.00 -19.28
N VAL A 219 13.49 14.74 -18.90
CA VAL A 219 12.52 15.81 -18.60
C VAL A 219 12.80 16.45 -17.22
N PRO A 220 12.83 17.80 -17.12
CA PRO A 220 12.94 18.49 -15.84
C PRO A 220 11.83 18.11 -14.85
N VAL A 221 12.17 17.98 -13.57
CA VAL A 221 11.23 17.64 -12.50
C VAL A 221 10.10 18.67 -12.42
N GLU A 222 10.41 19.92 -12.72
CA GLU A 222 9.53 21.09 -12.81
C GLU A 222 8.45 20.90 -13.88
N THR A 223 8.83 20.37 -15.05
CA THR A 223 7.90 20.03 -16.12
C THR A 223 7.00 18.87 -15.73
N LEU A 224 7.55 17.79 -15.15
CA LEU A 224 6.75 16.65 -14.65
C LEU A 224 5.72 17.07 -13.58
N ARG A 225 6.07 18.05 -12.73
CA ARG A 225 5.16 18.61 -11.73
C ARG A 225 3.94 19.34 -12.31
N THR A 226 4.00 19.84 -13.55
CA THR A 226 2.84 20.50 -14.20
C THR A 226 1.64 19.55 -14.37
N ALA A 227 1.88 18.23 -14.43
CA ALA A 227 0.83 17.21 -14.42
C ALA A 227 0.05 17.08 -13.09
N GLY A 228 0.49 17.76 -12.03
CA GLY A 228 -0.05 17.62 -10.67
C GLY A 228 0.73 16.66 -9.78
N LEU A 229 1.94 16.25 -10.19
CA LEU A 229 2.86 15.50 -9.34
C LEU A 229 3.42 16.37 -8.22
N SER A 230 3.63 15.78 -7.04
CA SER A 230 4.47 16.40 -6.00
C SER A 230 5.94 16.31 -6.41
N GLN A 231 6.77 17.20 -5.86
CA GLN A 231 8.24 17.20 -6.06
C GLN A 231 8.83 15.79 -5.94
N ARG A 232 8.55 15.10 -4.82
CA ARG A 232 9.03 13.74 -4.57
C ARG A 232 8.54 12.73 -5.62
N LYS A 233 7.27 12.75 -6.01
CA LYS A 233 6.76 11.83 -7.05
C LYS A 233 7.43 12.06 -8.41
N ALA A 234 7.66 13.32 -8.79
CA ALA A 234 8.36 13.66 -10.03
C ALA A 234 9.83 13.23 -9.98
N GLU A 235 10.54 13.45 -8.87
CA GLU A 235 11.89 12.90 -8.63
C GLU A 235 11.92 11.36 -8.74
N TYR A 236 10.95 10.68 -8.12
CA TYR A 236 10.89 9.21 -8.08
C TYR A 236 10.61 8.62 -9.47
N ILE A 237 9.69 9.21 -10.25
CA ILE A 237 9.37 8.77 -11.61
C ILE A 237 10.55 9.04 -12.56
N LYS A 238 11.23 10.19 -12.43
CA LYS A 238 12.44 10.48 -13.21
C LYS A 238 13.59 9.51 -12.88
N GLY A 239 13.85 9.26 -11.59
CA GLY A 239 14.88 8.31 -11.16
C GLY A 239 14.57 6.85 -11.52
N LEU A 240 13.29 6.45 -11.54
CA LEU A 240 12.86 5.16 -12.07
C LEU A 240 13.10 5.09 -13.59
N ALA A 241 12.79 6.16 -14.32
CA ALA A 241 13.00 6.23 -15.76
C ALA A 241 14.49 6.15 -16.14
N GLU A 242 15.35 6.88 -15.43
CA GLU A 242 16.81 6.84 -15.57
C GLU A 242 17.35 5.40 -15.40
N LYS A 243 16.83 4.65 -14.41
CA LYS A 243 17.24 3.27 -14.13
C LYS A 243 16.80 2.24 -15.18
N PHE A 244 15.68 2.47 -15.88
CA PHE A 244 15.34 1.65 -17.04
C PHE A 244 16.13 2.06 -18.29
N ALA A 245 16.26 3.37 -18.54
CA ALA A 245 16.94 3.91 -19.72
C ALA A 245 18.46 3.61 -19.73
N ASN A 246 19.08 3.44 -18.55
CA ASN A 246 20.50 3.06 -18.41
C ASN A 246 20.73 1.54 -18.28
N GLY A 247 19.67 0.73 -18.20
CA GLY A 247 19.74 -0.74 -18.07
C GLY A 247 20.02 -1.29 -16.66
N GLU A 248 20.04 -0.46 -15.60
CA GLU A 248 20.14 -0.93 -14.21
C GLU A 248 18.90 -1.75 -13.79
N LEU A 249 17.74 -1.39 -14.33
CA LEU A 249 16.51 -2.18 -14.33
C LEU A 249 16.18 -2.60 -15.76
N SER A 250 15.95 -3.89 -15.98
CA SER A 250 15.48 -4.43 -17.26
C SER A 250 14.32 -5.39 -17.04
N THR A 251 13.50 -5.59 -18.07
CA THR A 251 12.36 -6.51 -17.98
C THR A 251 12.82 -7.96 -17.83
N GLU A 252 13.94 -8.30 -18.45
CA GLU A 252 14.61 -9.59 -18.35
C GLU A 252 15.05 -9.86 -16.90
N MET A 253 15.62 -8.86 -16.21
CA MET A 253 15.98 -8.96 -14.80
C MET A 253 14.72 -9.11 -13.92
N LEU A 254 13.67 -8.31 -14.15
CA LEU A 254 12.43 -8.40 -13.36
C LEU A 254 11.69 -9.73 -13.58
N HIS A 255 11.81 -10.32 -14.77
CA HIS A 255 11.30 -11.64 -15.08
C HIS A 255 12.07 -12.73 -14.31
N ASP A 256 13.39 -12.77 -14.47
CA ASP A 256 14.24 -13.89 -14.04
C ASP A 256 14.73 -13.83 -12.59
N ALA A 257 14.79 -12.65 -11.97
CA ALA A 257 15.44 -12.49 -10.66
C ALA A 257 14.75 -13.31 -9.55
N PRO A 258 15.52 -13.97 -8.65
CA PRO A 258 15.00 -14.51 -7.40
C PRO A 258 14.24 -13.44 -6.59
N TYR A 259 13.24 -13.86 -5.81
CA TYR A 259 12.33 -12.92 -5.14
C TYR A 259 13.06 -11.91 -4.23
N GLU A 260 14.03 -12.33 -3.42
CA GLU A 260 14.76 -11.40 -2.54
C GLU A 260 15.66 -10.42 -3.32
N GLU A 261 16.29 -10.84 -4.42
CA GLU A 261 17.08 -9.96 -5.29
C GLU A 261 16.19 -8.92 -6.01
N LEU A 262 15.01 -9.36 -6.48
CA LEU A 262 13.99 -8.46 -7.03
C LEU A 262 13.55 -7.43 -6.00
N VAL A 263 13.31 -7.87 -4.76
CA VAL A 263 12.89 -7.01 -3.65
C VAL A 263 13.97 -5.99 -3.29
N GLU A 264 15.24 -6.42 -3.20
CA GLU A 264 16.38 -5.53 -2.92
C GLU A 264 16.52 -4.44 -3.99
N LYS A 265 16.62 -4.82 -5.28
CA LYS A 265 16.81 -3.86 -6.38
C LYS A 265 15.66 -2.86 -6.49
N LEU A 266 14.41 -3.31 -6.32
CA LEU A 266 13.26 -2.41 -6.40
C LEU A 266 13.11 -1.51 -5.16
N ILE A 267 13.48 -1.95 -3.96
CA ILE A 267 13.51 -1.09 -2.76
C ILE A 267 14.61 -0.01 -2.87
N ALA A 268 15.71 -0.29 -3.59
CA ALA A 268 16.74 0.72 -3.86
C ALA A 268 16.26 1.90 -4.72
N VAL A 269 15.11 1.76 -5.41
CA VAL A 269 14.47 2.86 -6.15
C VAL A 269 13.75 3.79 -5.16
N ARG A 270 14.25 5.02 -5.00
CA ARG A 270 13.58 6.08 -4.23
C ARG A 270 12.11 6.22 -4.66
N GLY A 271 11.19 5.95 -3.74
CA GLY A 271 9.73 6.00 -3.97
C GLY A 271 9.03 4.65 -3.92
N LEU A 272 9.77 3.54 -4.02
CA LEU A 272 9.27 2.19 -3.83
C LEU A 272 9.64 1.69 -2.43
N GLY A 273 8.63 1.56 -1.55
CA GLY A 273 8.79 0.85 -0.27
C GLY A 273 8.46 -0.64 -0.42
N ARG A 274 8.90 -1.48 0.53
CA ARG A 274 8.70 -2.95 0.50
C ARG A 274 7.28 -3.37 0.11
N TRP A 275 6.25 -2.74 0.70
CA TRP A 275 4.84 -2.97 0.33
C TRP A 275 4.56 -2.74 -1.16
N SER A 276 5.03 -1.64 -1.76
CA SER A 276 4.81 -1.34 -3.18
C SER A 276 5.49 -2.38 -4.09
N VAL A 277 6.63 -2.90 -3.65
CA VAL A 277 7.39 -3.93 -4.35
C VAL A 277 6.71 -5.29 -4.22
N GLU A 278 6.18 -5.64 -3.04
CA GLU A 278 5.33 -6.82 -2.82
C GLU A 278 4.06 -6.75 -3.70
N MET A 279 3.40 -5.59 -3.78
CA MET A 279 2.25 -5.42 -4.68
C MET A 279 2.64 -5.56 -6.15
N PHE A 280 3.81 -5.06 -6.57
CA PHE A 280 4.29 -5.24 -7.95
C PHE A 280 4.67 -6.70 -8.25
N ALA A 281 5.32 -7.41 -7.33
CA ALA A 281 5.63 -8.83 -7.50
C ALA A 281 4.35 -9.69 -7.57
N CYS A 282 3.37 -9.42 -6.70
CA CYS A 282 2.08 -10.10 -6.68
C CYS A 282 1.23 -9.80 -7.94
N PHE A 283 1.06 -8.52 -8.30
CA PHE A 283 0.07 -8.12 -9.31
C PHE A 283 0.64 -7.79 -10.69
N GLY A 284 1.85 -7.20 -10.76
CA GLY A 284 2.53 -6.85 -12.00
C GLY A 284 3.32 -8.03 -12.58
N LEU A 285 4.10 -8.71 -11.74
CA LEU A 285 4.87 -9.91 -12.14
C LEU A 285 4.09 -11.22 -12.00
N LYS A 286 2.89 -11.17 -11.40
CA LYS A 286 1.98 -12.31 -11.21
C LYS A 286 2.65 -13.50 -10.48
N ARG A 287 3.56 -13.21 -9.54
CA ARG A 287 4.21 -14.25 -8.71
C ARG A 287 3.19 -14.75 -7.67
N MET A 288 3.03 -16.07 -7.56
CA MET A 288 2.00 -16.68 -6.69
C MET A 288 2.43 -16.76 -5.22
N ASP A 289 3.72 -16.59 -4.91
CA ASP A 289 4.26 -16.78 -3.57
C ASP A 289 4.80 -15.50 -2.90
N VAL A 290 3.99 -14.44 -2.90
CA VAL A 290 4.32 -13.13 -2.29
C VAL A 290 3.42 -12.86 -1.10
N PHE A 291 3.98 -12.40 0.02
CA PHE A 291 3.20 -12.19 1.24
C PHE A 291 3.58 -10.92 2.02
N SER A 292 2.69 -9.91 2.01
CA SER A 292 2.92 -8.62 2.68
C SER A 292 2.41 -8.60 4.12
N VAL A 293 3.28 -8.92 5.08
CA VAL A 293 3.02 -8.73 6.52
C VAL A 293 2.78 -7.26 6.92
N GLY A 294 3.20 -6.32 6.07
CA GLY A 294 3.04 -4.88 6.28
C GLY A 294 1.67 -4.33 5.89
N ASP A 295 0.84 -5.08 5.17
CA ASP A 295 -0.47 -4.61 4.72
C ASP A 295 -1.52 -4.66 5.84
N LEU A 296 -2.13 -3.51 6.15
CA LEU A 296 -3.13 -3.38 7.22
C LEU A 296 -4.50 -3.98 6.85
N GLY A 297 -4.78 -4.20 5.57
CA GLY A 297 -5.93 -4.96 5.08
C GLY A 297 -5.71 -6.47 5.27
N VAL A 298 -4.57 -7.01 4.82
CA VAL A 298 -4.18 -8.41 5.01
C VAL A 298 -4.12 -8.76 6.50
N GLN A 299 -3.49 -7.92 7.35
CA GLN A 299 -3.50 -8.09 8.80
C GLN A 299 -4.92 -8.19 9.38
N ARG A 300 -5.85 -7.38 8.87
CA ARG A 300 -7.24 -7.34 9.34
C ARG A 300 -8.03 -8.55 8.84
N GLY A 301 -7.85 -8.95 7.58
CA GLY A 301 -8.40 -10.16 6.99
C GLY A 301 -7.90 -11.45 7.66
N MET A 302 -6.61 -11.54 7.97
CA MET A 302 -6.06 -12.68 8.72
C MET A 302 -6.58 -12.74 10.16
N ALA A 303 -6.65 -11.60 10.85
CA ALA A 303 -7.21 -11.55 12.21
C ALA A 303 -8.68 -12.01 12.20
N ALA A 304 -9.47 -11.55 11.22
CA ALA A 304 -10.82 -12.03 10.97
C ALA A 304 -10.88 -13.54 10.68
N PHE A 305 -10.02 -14.06 9.79
CA PHE A 305 -9.96 -15.47 9.39
C PHE A 305 -9.57 -16.41 10.54
N VAL A 306 -8.85 -15.95 11.56
CA VAL A 306 -8.57 -16.71 12.79
C VAL A 306 -9.53 -16.38 13.95
N GLY A 307 -10.72 -15.85 13.63
CA GLY A 307 -11.81 -15.65 14.60
C GLY A 307 -11.62 -14.48 15.57
N ARG A 308 -10.69 -13.54 15.31
CA ARG A 308 -10.49 -12.36 16.17
C ARG A 308 -11.52 -11.28 15.86
N ASP A 309 -12.10 -10.73 16.91
CA ASP A 309 -12.91 -9.52 16.85
C ASP A 309 -12.03 -8.30 16.47
N VAL A 310 -12.05 -7.96 15.17
CA VAL A 310 -11.27 -6.82 14.65
C VAL A 310 -11.85 -5.46 15.09
N ALA A 311 -13.11 -5.39 15.53
CA ALA A 311 -13.71 -4.16 16.03
C ALA A 311 -13.16 -3.81 17.43
N LYS A 312 -13.03 -4.80 18.33
CA LYS A 312 -12.35 -4.64 19.63
C LYS A 312 -10.85 -4.33 19.46
N LEU A 313 -10.20 -4.88 18.42
CA LEU A 313 -8.79 -4.55 18.09
C LEU A 313 -8.59 -3.09 17.66
N LYS A 314 -9.55 -2.46 16.95
CA LYS A 314 -9.49 -1.03 16.57
C LYS A 314 -9.50 -0.06 17.76
N SER A 315 -9.91 -0.50 18.96
CA SER A 315 -10.15 0.37 20.12
C SER A 315 -8.91 0.59 21.02
N LYS A 316 -7.91 -0.30 20.97
CA LYS A 316 -6.67 -0.16 21.76
C LYS A 316 -5.74 0.85 21.07
N GLY A 317 -5.77 2.10 21.52
CA GLY A 317 -5.12 3.27 20.88
C GLY A 317 -3.58 3.30 20.84
N GLY A 318 -2.94 2.24 20.34
CA GLY A 318 -1.54 2.20 19.92
C GLY A 318 -1.39 2.24 18.40
N LYS A 319 -0.23 1.80 17.89
CA LYS A 319 -0.04 1.58 16.44
C LYS A 319 -0.97 0.47 15.95
N TRP A 320 -1.67 0.70 14.84
CA TRP A 320 -2.54 -0.29 14.19
C TRP A 320 -1.77 -1.59 13.89
N LYS A 321 -2.13 -2.67 14.57
CA LYS A 321 -1.55 -4.00 14.38
C LYS A 321 -2.55 -5.08 14.81
N TYR A 322 -3.17 -5.75 13.85
CA TYR A 322 -4.24 -6.74 14.12
C TYR A 322 -3.68 -8.15 14.40
N MET A 323 -2.49 -8.43 13.89
CA MET A 323 -1.76 -9.69 14.03
C MET A 323 -0.26 -9.39 14.16
N SER A 324 0.52 -10.29 14.80
CA SER A 324 1.98 -10.12 14.83
C SER A 324 2.60 -10.60 13.51
N GLU A 325 3.69 -9.98 13.04
CA GLU A 325 4.34 -10.38 11.77
C GLU A 325 4.76 -11.85 11.80
N ARG A 326 5.28 -12.32 12.94
CA ARG A 326 5.59 -13.74 13.16
C ARG A 326 4.36 -14.63 13.03
N GLU A 327 3.25 -14.28 13.69
CA GLU A 327 2.00 -15.03 13.60
C GLU A 327 1.44 -15.06 12.17
N MET A 328 1.55 -13.96 11.42
CA MET A 328 1.18 -13.94 10.01
C MET A 328 2.02 -14.90 9.18
N LEU A 329 3.34 -14.93 9.41
CA LEU A 329 4.25 -15.86 8.72
C LEU A 329 3.94 -17.31 9.11
N ASP A 330 3.87 -17.64 10.40
CA ASP A 330 3.55 -18.97 10.97
C ASP A 330 2.21 -19.54 10.45
N ILE A 331 1.26 -18.68 10.03
CA ILE A 331 0.02 -19.06 9.36
C ILE A 331 0.20 -19.16 7.83
N SER A 332 0.75 -18.11 7.19
CA SER A 332 0.84 -18.00 5.73
C SER A 332 1.76 -19.06 5.10
N GLU A 333 2.79 -19.52 5.81
CA GLU A 333 3.76 -20.51 5.32
C GLU A 333 3.09 -21.82 4.88
N LYS A 334 1.98 -22.18 5.52
CA LYS A 334 1.19 -23.38 5.21
C LYS A 334 0.58 -23.34 3.80
N PHE A 335 0.39 -22.15 3.25
CA PHE A 335 -0.20 -21.90 1.93
C PHE A 335 0.87 -21.63 0.85
N ALA A 336 2.16 -21.84 1.14
CA ALA A 336 3.22 -21.79 0.14
C ALA A 336 3.11 -23.00 -0.82
N PRO A 337 3.29 -22.83 -2.15
CA PRO A 337 3.84 -21.65 -2.82
C PRO A 337 2.76 -20.72 -3.42
N TYR A 338 1.59 -20.58 -2.77
CA TYR A 338 0.44 -19.81 -3.26
C TYR A 338 0.04 -18.66 -2.31
N ARG A 339 1.01 -18.13 -1.55
CA ARG A 339 0.78 -17.10 -0.52
C ARG A 339 0.17 -15.80 -1.08
N SER A 340 0.36 -15.47 -2.36
CA SER A 340 -0.30 -14.33 -3.03
C SER A 340 -1.81 -14.52 -3.15
N LEU A 341 -2.28 -15.73 -3.44
CA LEU A 341 -3.72 -16.03 -3.54
C LEU A 341 -4.36 -16.04 -2.15
N PHE A 342 -3.68 -16.60 -1.15
CA PHE A 342 -4.10 -16.52 0.25
C PHE A 342 -4.19 -15.05 0.70
N MET A 343 -3.15 -14.24 0.46
CA MET A 343 -3.13 -12.80 0.72
C MET A 343 -4.30 -12.07 0.03
N TRP A 344 -4.58 -12.41 -1.22
CA TRP A 344 -5.68 -11.81 -1.98
C TRP A 344 -7.05 -12.11 -1.39
N LEU A 345 -7.27 -13.34 -0.93
CA LEU A 345 -8.50 -13.75 -0.24
C LEU A 345 -8.63 -13.10 1.15
N MET A 346 -7.53 -12.76 1.83
CA MET A 346 -7.61 -12.01 3.10
C MET A 346 -8.19 -10.60 2.90
N TRP A 347 -7.91 -9.91 1.79
CA TRP A 347 -8.65 -8.67 1.48
C TRP A 347 -10.14 -8.92 1.23
N ARG A 348 -10.53 -10.06 0.63
CA ARG A 348 -11.96 -10.42 0.46
C ARG A 348 -12.66 -10.74 1.77
N VAL A 349 -11.99 -11.39 2.72
CA VAL A 349 -12.47 -11.57 4.11
C VAL A 349 -12.66 -10.21 4.79
N GLU A 350 -11.77 -9.25 4.51
CA GLU A 350 -11.85 -7.89 5.06
C GLU A 350 -13.00 -7.08 4.48
N ASP A 351 -13.14 -7.05 3.15
CA ASP A 351 -14.30 -6.45 2.45
C ASP A 351 -15.63 -7.08 2.93
N SER A 352 -15.62 -8.39 3.22
CA SER A 352 -16.78 -9.14 3.71
C SER A 352 -17.06 -8.98 5.21
N TYR A 353 -16.25 -8.25 5.97
CA TYR A 353 -16.39 -8.12 7.44
C TYR A 353 -17.54 -7.20 7.89
N THR A 354 -18.64 -7.22 7.12
CA THR A 354 -19.97 -6.85 7.59
C THR A 354 -20.74 -8.07 8.12
N ASP A 355 -20.42 -9.29 7.65
CA ASP A 355 -21.02 -10.54 8.12
C ASP A 355 -20.07 -11.75 7.97
N VAL A 356 -19.28 -12.02 9.03
CA VAL A 356 -18.42 -13.23 9.15
C VAL A 356 -19.00 -14.22 10.17
N SER A 357 -20.19 -13.93 10.71
CA SER A 357 -21.01 -14.79 11.59
C SER A 357 -21.57 -16.06 10.91
N THR A 358 -21.18 -16.32 9.66
CA THR A 358 -21.77 -17.32 8.75
C THR A 358 -20.74 -18.33 8.22
N LEU A 359 -19.60 -18.48 8.91
CA LEU A 359 -18.48 -19.37 8.54
C LEU A 359 -18.07 -20.33 9.68
N GLU A 360 -18.98 -20.62 10.60
CA GLU A 360 -18.87 -21.71 11.61
C GLU A 360 -19.77 -22.90 11.22
#